data_AF-A0A714VJA6-F1
#
_entry.id   AF-A0A714VJA6-F1
#
_cell.length_a   1.000
_cell.length_b   1.000
_cell.length_c   1.000
_cell.angle_alpha   90.00
_cell.angle_beta   90.00
_cell.angle_gamma   90.00
#
_symmetry.space_group_name_H-M   'P 1'
#
loop_
_entity.id
_entity.type
_entity.pdbx_description
1 polymer ?
#
loop_
_entity_poly.entity_id
_entity_poly.type
_entity_poly.pdbx_seq_one_letter_code
_entity_poly.pdbx_strand_id
1 'polypeptide(L)'
;MKKENYSFKRACAVVGGQSAMARLLDVSPPSVNQWIKGVRQLPAERCPAIERATRGGVLCEELRPDVDWSYLRRSSCYSLNMSMKQPNDENEHTRNIKRQMIHENQA
;
A
#
# COMPACT_ATOMS: atom_id res chain seq x y z
N MET A 1 16.08 20.13 -19.07
CA MET A 1 15.20 19.32 -19.95
C MET A 1 14.45 18.32 -19.09
N LYS A 2 13.11 18.25 -19.15
CA LYS A 2 12.35 17.25 -18.39
C LYS A 2 12.57 15.88 -19.05
N LYS A 3 12.99 14.88 -18.28
CA LYS A 3 13.27 13.52 -18.77
C LYS A 3 11.93 12.79 -18.95
N GLU A 4 11.67 12.30 -20.16
CA GLU A 4 10.47 11.51 -20.46
C GLU A 4 10.51 10.18 -19.65
N ASN A 5 9.38 9.77 -19.07
CA ASN A 5 9.28 8.47 -18.40
C ASN A 5 9.06 7.37 -19.45
N TYR A 6 10.17 6.87 -19.99
CA TYR A 6 10.19 5.86 -21.03
C TYR A 6 9.51 4.55 -20.61
N SER A 7 9.74 4.10 -19.37
CA SER A 7 9.14 2.88 -18.82
C SER A 7 7.61 2.97 -18.80
N PHE A 8 7.07 4.11 -18.38
CA PHE A 8 5.63 4.34 -18.37
C PHE A 8 5.04 4.46 -19.78
N LYS A 9 5.77 5.07 -20.73
CA LYS A 9 5.38 5.13 -22.15
C LYS A 9 5.29 3.73 -22.77
N ARG A 10 6.27 2.87 -22.48
CA ARG A 10 6.26 1.45 -22.88
C ARG A 10 5.09 0.70 -22.25
N ALA A 11 4.80 0.93 -20.96
CA ALA A 11 3.63 0.34 -20.30
C ALA A 11 2.32 0.73 -21.00
N CYS A 12 2.17 2.00 -21.39
CA CYS A 12 1.02 2.44 -22.19
C CYS A 12 0.92 1.67 -23.51
N ALA A 13 2.04 1.44 -24.22
CA ALA A 13 2.03 0.70 -25.48
C ALA A 13 1.55 -0.76 -25.29
N VAL A 14 1.99 -1.43 -24.23
CA VAL A 14 1.58 -2.81 -23.91
C VAL A 14 0.07 -2.91 -23.62
N VAL A 15 -0.50 -1.92 -22.94
CA VAL A 15 -1.92 -1.90 -22.54
C VAL A 15 -2.86 -1.48 -23.68
N GLY A 16 -2.34 -1.00 -24.82
CA GLY A 16 -3.14 -0.55 -25.97
C GLY A 16 -3.22 0.97 -26.13
N GLY A 17 -2.27 1.72 -25.53
CA GLY A 17 -2.07 3.15 -25.68
C GLY A 17 -2.39 3.98 -24.44
N GLN A 18 -2.15 5.29 -24.54
CA GLN A 18 -2.36 6.24 -23.43
C GLN A 18 -3.84 6.32 -23.01
N SER A 19 -4.76 6.27 -23.97
CA SER A 19 -6.20 6.31 -23.70
C SER A 19 -6.70 5.04 -23.01
N ALA A 20 -6.16 3.88 -23.36
CA ALA A 20 -6.47 2.61 -22.70
C ALA A 20 -5.95 2.62 -21.26
N MET A 21 -4.71 3.07 -21.06
CA MET A 21 -4.13 3.24 -19.72
C MET A 21 -4.92 4.23 -18.85
N ALA A 22 -5.37 5.35 -19.42
CA ALA A 22 -6.19 6.34 -18.72
C ALA A 22 -7.50 5.73 -18.19
N ARG A 23 -8.19 4.94 -19.03
CA ARG A 23 -9.41 4.21 -18.64
C ARG A 23 -9.13 3.15 -17.58
N LEU A 24 -8.03 2.40 -17.73
CA LEU A 24 -7.65 1.35 -16.79
C LEU A 24 -7.38 1.91 -15.39
N LEU A 25 -6.71 3.07 -15.31
CA LEU A 25 -6.35 3.72 -14.05
C LEU A 25 -7.42 4.68 -13.52
N ASP A 26 -8.54 4.83 -14.24
CA ASP A 26 -9.60 5.80 -13.98
C ASP A 26 -9.04 7.22 -13.77
N VAL A 27 -8.27 7.69 -14.75
CA VAL A 27 -7.66 9.03 -14.74
C VAL A 27 -7.89 9.77 -16.03
N SER A 28 -7.73 11.09 -15.96
CA SER A 28 -7.79 11.93 -17.15
C SER A 28 -6.62 11.60 -18.12
N PRO A 29 -6.85 11.56 -19.45
CA PRO A 29 -5.78 11.42 -20.43
C PRO A 29 -4.65 12.47 -20.32
N PRO A 30 -4.94 13.74 -19.97
CA PRO A 30 -3.89 14.72 -19.66
C PRO A 30 -2.96 14.31 -18.52
N SER A 31 -3.47 13.62 -17.48
CA SER A 31 -2.63 13.12 -16.38
C SER A 31 -1.61 12.10 -16.88
N VAL A 32 -2.02 11.17 -17.75
CA VAL A 32 -1.14 10.18 -18.38
C VAL A 32 -0.04 10.87 -19.20
N ASN A 33 -0.42 11.87 -20.02
CA ASN A 33 0.54 12.64 -20.81
C ASN A 33 1.54 13.42 -19.94
N GLN A 34 1.09 13.98 -18.80
CA GLN A 34 1.98 14.66 -17.85
C GLN A 34 2.99 13.72 -17.21
N TRP A 35 2.60 12.48 -16.91
CA TRP A 35 3.50 11.45 -16.37
C TRP A 35 4.54 11.01 -17.40
N ILE A 36 4.13 10.83 -18.66
CA ILE A 36 5.04 10.51 -19.77
C ILE A 36 6.05 11.62 -19.95
N LYS A 37 5.61 12.88 -20.04
CA LYS A 37 6.49 14.05 -20.22
C LYS A 37 7.34 14.40 -18.99
N GLY A 38 7.17 13.70 -17.86
CA GLY A 38 7.83 14.03 -16.61
C GLY A 38 7.45 15.41 -16.06
N VAL A 39 6.30 15.95 -16.46
CA VAL A 39 5.77 17.23 -15.94
C VAL A 39 5.26 17.01 -14.52
N ARG A 40 4.61 15.87 -14.28
CA ARG A 40 4.15 15.43 -12.97
C ARG A 40 4.71 14.02 -12.71
N GLN A 41 5.10 13.75 -11.47
CA GLN A 41 5.54 12.42 -11.08
C GLN A 41 4.36 11.44 -11.03
N LEU A 42 4.59 10.20 -11.45
CA LEU A 42 3.61 9.12 -11.35
C LEU A 42 3.41 8.74 -9.86
N PRO A 43 2.19 8.76 -9.31
CA PRO A 43 1.95 8.37 -7.92
C PRO A 43 2.32 6.90 -7.67
N ALA A 44 3.02 6.62 -6.57
CA ALA A 44 3.46 5.26 -6.22
C ALA A 44 2.28 4.29 -6.08
N GLU A 45 1.15 4.74 -5.52
CA GLU A 45 -0.08 3.94 -5.37
C GLU A 45 -0.60 3.33 -6.68
N ARG A 46 -0.26 3.92 -7.84
CA ARG A 46 -0.71 3.47 -9.16
C ARG A 46 0.25 2.48 -9.82
N CYS A 47 1.52 2.43 -9.39
CA CYS A 47 2.52 1.54 -9.98
C CYS A 47 2.11 0.05 -9.95
N PRO A 48 1.54 -0.50 -8.85
CA PRO A 48 1.10 -1.89 -8.83
C PRO A 48 -0.02 -2.20 -9.83
N ALA A 49 -0.92 -1.25 -10.11
CA ALA A 49 -1.97 -1.43 -11.10
C ALA A 49 -1.39 -1.51 -12.52
N ILE A 50 -0.37 -0.69 -12.81
CA ILE A 50 0.33 -0.68 -14.11
C ILE A 50 1.13 -1.97 -14.30
N GLU A 51 1.85 -2.44 -13.28
CA GLU A 51 2.60 -3.70 -13.34
C GLU A 51 1.66 -4.89 -13.64
N ARG A 52 0.50 -4.96 -12.97
CA ARG A 52 -0.52 -5.99 -13.25
C ARG A 52 -1.09 -5.87 -14.66
N ALA A 53 -1.40 -4.65 -15.11
CA ALA A 53 -1.93 -4.40 -16.45
C ALA A 53 -0.94 -4.82 -17.54
N THR A 54 0.36 -4.65 -17.30
CA THR A 54 1.42 -5.07 -18.22
C THR A 54 1.84 -6.53 -18.02
N ARG A 55 1.21 -7.28 -17.12
CA ARG A 55 1.55 -8.67 -16.77
C ARG A 55 3.04 -8.83 -16.39
N GLY A 56 3.60 -7.86 -15.66
CA GLY A 56 5.01 -7.84 -15.29
C GLY A 56 5.97 -7.38 -16.40
N GLY A 57 5.46 -6.90 -17.53
CA GLY A 57 6.29 -6.34 -18.61
C GLY A 57 6.98 -5.03 -18.23
N VAL A 58 6.43 -4.29 -17.26
CA VAL A 58 7.04 -3.10 -16.65
C VAL A 58 6.88 -3.19 -15.14
N LEU A 59 7.99 -3.19 -14.41
CA LEU A 59 8.01 -3.31 -12.95
C LEU A 59 7.77 -1.98 -12.24
N CYS A 60 7.32 -2.03 -10.98
CA CYS A 60 7.16 -0.84 -10.14
C CYS A 60 8.48 -0.07 -9.96
N GLU A 61 9.59 -0.78 -9.84
CA GLU A 61 10.95 -0.27 -9.72
C GLU A 61 11.40 0.51 -10.97
N GLU A 62 10.94 0.10 -12.15
CA GLU A 62 11.23 0.81 -13.41
C GLU A 62 10.41 2.10 -13.54
N LEU A 63 9.20 2.12 -12.99
CA LEU A 63 8.30 3.27 -13.04
C LEU A 63 8.73 4.38 -12.06
N ARG A 64 9.17 3.96 -10.86
CA ARG A 64 9.54 4.82 -9.73
C ARG A 64 10.79 4.24 -9.05
N PRO A 65 11.99 4.53 -9.59
CA PRO A 65 13.24 4.08 -8.99
C PRO A 65 13.59 4.83 -7.69
N ASP A 66 12.90 5.92 -7.40
CA ASP A 66 13.07 6.74 -6.20
C ASP A 66 12.34 6.18 -4.96
N VAL A 67 11.53 5.12 -5.12
CA VAL A 67 10.77 4.50 -4.04
C VAL A 67 11.38 3.14 -3.69
N ASP A 68 11.62 2.88 -2.39
CA ASP A 68 12.00 1.56 -1.92
C ASP A 68 10.77 0.62 -1.88
N TRP A 69 10.53 -0.04 -3.01
CA TRP A 69 9.47 -1.03 -3.18
C TRP A 69 9.66 -2.28 -2.31
N SER A 70 10.91 -2.58 -1.93
CA SER A 70 11.19 -3.71 -1.06
C SER A 70 10.59 -3.48 0.34
N TYR A 71 10.67 -2.24 0.83
CA TYR A 71 10.07 -1.84 2.11
C TYR A 71 8.55 -1.84 2.07
N LEU A 72 7.95 -1.30 0.99
CA LEU A 72 6.50 -1.30 0.82
C LEU A 72 5.90 -2.70 0.75
N ARG A 73 6.58 -3.65 0.08
CA ARG A 73 6.12 -5.05 0.00
C ARG A 73 6.18 -5.78 1.34
N ARG A 74 7.12 -5.44 2.23
CA ARG A 74 7.25 -6.07 3.56
C ARG A 74 6.11 -5.69 4.52
N SER A 75 5.35 -4.64 4.24
CA SER A 75 4.33 -4.13 5.14
C SER A 75 2.98 -4.87 5.08
N SER A 76 2.80 -5.85 4.18
CA SER A 76 1.53 -6.59 4.04
C SER A 76 1.30 -7.71 5.06
N CYS A 77 2.27 -8.00 5.95
CA CYS A 77 2.12 -9.08 6.94
C CYS A 77 1.41 -8.67 8.25
N TYR A 78 0.97 -7.43 8.41
CA TYR A 78 0.37 -6.95 9.67
C TYR A 78 -1.14 -7.14 9.82
N SER A 79 -1.81 -7.92 8.94
CA SER A 79 -3.26 -8.14 9.02
C SER A 79 -3.69 -9.60 9.22
N LEU A 80 -2.78 -10.57 9.21
CA LEU A 80 -3.11 -11.96 9.58
C LEU A 80 -3.00 -12.24 11.08
N ASN A 81 -2.46 -11.30 11.87
CA ASN A 81 -2.24 -11.46 13.31
C ASN A 81 -2.94 -10.40 14.18
N MET A 82 -4.04 -9.79 13.70
CA MET A 82 -4.81 -8.80 14.48
C MET A 82 -6.22 -9.29 14.87
N SER A 83 -6.39 -10.61 15.02
CA SER A 83 -7.61 -11.21 15.59
C SER A 83 -7.34 -12.47 16.42
N MET A 84 -6.25 -12.49 17.19
CA MET A 84 -6.24 -13.28 18.43
C MET A 84 -6.44 -12.31 19.58
N LYS A 85 -7.71 -12.03 19.92
CA LYS A 85 -8.02 -11.63 21.29
C LYS A 85 -7.56 -12.78 22.18
N GLN A 86 -6.52 -12.59 22.99
CA GLN A 86 -6.22 -13.51 24.07
C GLN A 86 -7.39 -13.42 25.07
N PRO A 87 -8.18 -14.48 25.28
CA PRO A 87 -9.03 -14.53 26.45
C PRO A 87 -8.11 -14.88 27.62
N ASN A 88 -7.93 -13.96 28.56
CA ASN A 88 -7.56 -14.16 29.99
C ASN A 88 -6.72 -13.00 30.57
N ASP A 89 -7.06 -11.74 30.29
CA ASP A 89 -6.74 -10.67 31.24
C ASP A 89 -7.72 -10.76 32.42
N GLU A 90 -7.45 -11.66 33.37
CA GLU A 90 -7.85 -11.41 34.76
C GLU A 90 -7.03 -10.21 35.26
N ASN A 91 -7.57 -9.04 34.91
CA ASN A 91 -7.09 -7.72 35.26
C ASN A 91 -6.75 -7.68 36.75
N GLU A 92 -5.54 -7.23 37.06
CA GLU A 92 -5.00 -7.09 38.42
C GLU A 92 -5.92 -6.27 39.34
N HIS A 93 -6.79 -5.43 38.75
CA HIS A 93 -7.88 -4.75 39.43
C HIS A 93 -8.88 -5.70 40.12
N THR A 94 -9.30 -6.78 39.45
CA THR A 94 -10.23 -7.77 40.01
C THR A 94 -9.55 -8.63 41.09
N ARG A 95 -8.23 -8.85 40.98
CA ARG A 95 -7.40 -9.51 42.02
C ARG A 95 -7.22 -8.63 43.25
N ASN A 96 -7.04 -7.32 43.09
CA ASN A 96 -6.97 -6.38 44.21
C ASN A 96 -8.31 -6.21 44.93
N ILE A 97 -9.43 -6.17 44.20
CA ILE A 97 -10.77 -6.12 44.82
C ILE A 97 -11.05 -7.41 45.61
N LYS A 98 -10.76 -8.60 45.06
CA LYS A 98 -10.92 -9.87 45.78
C LYS A 98 -10.03 -9.95 47.04
N ARG A 99 -8.80 -9.42 47.00
CA ARG A 99 -7.91 -9.35 48.18
C ARG A 99 -8.44 -8.39 49.25
N GLN A 100 -9.05 -7.28 48.85
CA GLN A 100 -9.59 -6.29 49.78
C GLN A 100 -10.83 -6.81 50.52
N MET A 101 -11.67 -7.62 49.86
CA MET A 101 -12.88 -8.21 50.47
C MET A 101 -12.59 -9.34 51.48
N ILE A 102 -11.42 -9.98 51.47
CA ILE A 102 -11.09 -11.07 52.41
C ILE A 102 -10.74 -10.54 53.80
N HIS A 103 -10.32 -9.27 53.94
CA HIS A 103 -10.02 -8.66 55.24
C HIS A 103 -11.23 -8.10 55.98
N GLU A 104 -12.38 -7.96 55.32
CA GLU A 104 -13.58 -7.32 55.91
C GLU A 104 -14.54 -8.31 56.57
N ASN A 105 -14.24 -9.63 56.54
CA ASN A 105 -15.10 -10.69 57.06
C ASN A 105 -14.49 -11.48 58.24
N GLN A 106 -13.55 -10.84 58.97
CA GLN A 106 -12.96 -11.37 60.21
C GLN A 106 -13.12 -10.41 61.40
N ALA A 107 -14.24 -9.70 61.47
CA ALA A 107 -14.67 -8.96 62.66
C ALA A 107 -16.08 -9.41 63.07
#